data_AF-A0A817W3U3-F1
#
_entry.id   AF-A0A817W3U3-F1
#
_cell.length_a   1.000
_cell.length_b   1.000
_cell.length_c   1.000
_cell.angle_alpha   90.00
_cell.angle_beta   90.00
_cell.angle_gamma   90.00
#
_symmetry.space_group_name_H-M   'P 1'
#
loop_
_entity.id
_entity.type
_entity.pdbx_description
1 polymer ?
#
loop_
_entity_poly.entity_id
_entity_poly.type
_entity_poly.pdbx_seq_one_letter_code
_entity_poly.pdbx_strand_id
1 'polypeptide(L)'
;MIFCSSYFAQNDSLVLSQRVIGLYTLTLNTSAIQLNSFARRALSQLTARFNAELYEDFINAWGTHIITQSLVGGMIEERAKVKRCFLADHDDILSECIPFSDRGPISARCAYYANQTRMISKRHLGGSVIVDNDNDWKRTLAVGPALLQILEMVPWYDFVSDDTVKENLRTIIQYQLKNTDTRQAEAVRQINARLSPCVSFGEIIINSSGKSSTNQSPILSIVDLLSSLQRSL
;
A
#
# COMPACT_ATOMS: atom_id res chain seq x y z
N MET A 1 21.78 0.30 -3.58
CA MET A 1 20.96 -0.73 -2.91
C MET A 1 20.20 -1.48 -4.00
N ILE A 2 20.54 -2.75 -4.23
CA ILE A 2 20.01 -3.54 -5.35
C ILE A 2 18.61 -4.02 -4.97
N PHE A 3 17.56 -3.50 -5.62
CA PHE A 3 16.24 -4.10 -5.53
C PHE A 3 16.32 -5.51 -6.12
N CYS A 4 16.12 -6.52 -5.28
CA CYS A 4 16.19 -7.92 -5.65
C CYS A 4 15.10 -8.20 -6.70
N SER A 5 15.52 -8.22 -7.96
CA SER A 5 14.68 -8.22 -9.17
C SER A 5 14.30 -9.64 -9.63
N SER A 6 14.51 -10.65 -8.77
CA SER A 6 14.22 -12.06 -9.04
C SER A 6 12.75 -12.46 -8.85
N TYR A 7 11.92 -11.58 -8.27
CA TYR A 7 10.52 -11.90 -7.98
C TYR A 7 9.62 -12.00 -9.22
N PHE A 8 9.96 -11.31 -10.31
CA PHE A 8 9.16 -11.24 -11.54
C PHE A 8 9.74 -12.04 -12.73
N ALA A 9 10.87 -12.72 -12.52
CA ALA A 9 11.50 -13.54 -13.56
C ALA A 9 10.79 -14.89 -13.76
N GLN A 10 10.02 -15.33 -12.75
CA GLN A 10 9.07 -16.43 -12.86
C GLN A 10 7.71 -15.80 -13.12
N ASN A 11 6.93 -16.39 -14.03
CA ASN A 11 5.65 -15.88 -14.53
C ASN A 11 4.55 -15.94 -13.44
N ASP A 12 4.81 -15.33 -12.29
CA ASP A 12 4.05 -15.35 -11.06
C ASP A 12 3.44 -13.96 -10.82
N SER A 13 2.17 -13.93 -10.44
CA SER A 13 1.47 -12.78 -9.88
C SER A 13 1.59 -12.78 -8.36
N LEU A 14 1.59 -11.59 -7.77
CA LEU A 14 1.50 -11.38 -6.34
C LEU A 14 0.05 -11.08 -5.97
N VAL A 15 -0.49 -11.79 -4.99
CA VAL A 15 -1.80 -11.48 -4.39
C VAL A 15 -1.60 -11.10 -2.94
N LEU A 16 -2.40 -10.12 -2.49
CA LEU A 16 -2.32 -9.50 -1.19
C LEU A 16 -3.67 -9.65 -0.48
N SER A 17 -3.66 -10.05 0.78
CA SER A 17 -4.79 -9.86 1.70
C SER A 17 -4.35 -8.94 2.83
N GLN A 18 -5.16 -7.92 3.11
CA GLN A 18 -4.94 -6.97 4.19
C GLN A 18 -6.17 -6.98 5.09
N ARG A 19 -5.99 -7.51 6.30
CA ARG A 19 -7.03 -7.51 7.34
C ARG A 19 -6.75 -6.43 8.36
N VAL A 20 -7.51 -5.35 8.25
CA VAL A 20 -7.44 -4.18 9.14
C VAL A 20 -8.26 -4.44 10.40
N ILE A 21 -7.67 -4.14 11.56
CA ILE A 21 -8.31 -4.16 12.88
C ILE A 21 -8.22 -2.75 13.44
N GLY A 22 -9.28 -1.98 13.25
CA GLY A 22 -9.38 -0.62 13.78
C GLY A 22 -9.61 -0.62 15.29
N LEU A 23 -8.86 0.20 16.02
CA LEU A 23 -9.12 0.47 17.43
C LEU A 23 -9.88 1.79 17.58
N TYR A 24 -9.41 2.85 16.93
CA TYR A 24 -10.02 4.17 16.96
C TYR A 24 -9.54 5.02 15.78
N THR A 25 -10.23 6.12 15.53
CA THR A 25 -9.80 7.17 14.59
C THR A 25 -9.15 8.29 15.38
N LEU A 26 -7.91 8.63 15.04
CA LEU A 26 -7.24 9.84 15.51
C LEU A 26 -7.70 11.01 14.66
N THR A 27 -8.12 12.10 15.29
CA THR A 27 -8.40 13.39 14.64
C THR A 27 -7.75 14.51 15.44
N LEU A 28 -6.92 15.31 14.79
CA LEU A 28 -6.32 16.51 15.34
C LEU A 28 -7.16 17.72 14.95
N ASN A 29 -7.41 18.62 15.91
CA ASN A 29 -8.03 19.89 15.60
C ASN A 29 -7.04 20.80 14.87
N THR A 30 -7.19 20.93 13.55
CA THR A 30 -6.28 21.66 12.67
C THR A 30 -6.12 23.13 13.06
N SER A 31 -7.16 23.78 13.57
CA SER A 31 -7.10 25.18 13.99
C SER A 31 -6.30 25.41 15.28
N ALA A 32 -5.97 24.34 16.01
CA ALA A 32 -5.31 24.38 17.31
C ALA A 32 -4.04 23.53 17.36
N ILE A 33 -3.49 23.10 16.22
CA ILE A 33 -2.26 22.32 16.19
C ILE A 33 -1.11 23.16 16.75
N GLN A 34 -0.52 22.67 17.84
CA GLN A 34 0.69 23.23 18.42
C GLN A 34 1.87 22.32 18.10
N LEU A 35 2.83 22.85 17.34
CA LEU A 35 4.06 22.13 17.04
C LEU A 35 4.93 21.98 18.29
N ASN A 36 5.46 20.78 18.49
CA ASN A 36 6.41 20.53 19.57
C ASN A 36 7.71 21.36 19.37
N SER A 37 8.55 21.42 20.41
CA SER A 37 9.76 22.25 20.38
C SER A 37 10.79 21.82 19.34
N PHE A 38 10.79 20.55 18.92
CA PHE A 38 11.70 20.04 17.89
C PHE A 38 11.25 20.47 16.50
N ALA A 39 9.97 20.27 16.18
CA ALA A 39 9.38 20.68 14.90
C ALA A 39 9.48 22.20 14.69
N ARG A 40 9.18 23.00 15.72
CA ARG A 40 9.34 24.47 15.66
C ARG A 40 10.77 24.89 15.39
N ARG A 41 11.73 24.26 16.09
CA ARG A 41 13.16 24.53 15.87
C ARG A 41 13.60 24.16 14.46
N ALA A 42 13.16 23.01 13.95
CA ALA A 42 13.48 22.58 12.59
C ALA A 42 12.96 23.58 11.54
N LEU A 43 11.70 24.02 11.66
CA LEU A 43 11.14 25.05 10.77
C LEU A 43 11.91 26.38 10.86
N SER A 44 12.32 26.80 12.06
CA SER A 44 13.09 28.04 12.24
C SER A 44 14.49 28.03 11.62
N GLN A 45 15.03 26.85 11.26
CA GLN A 45 16.30 26.76 10.55
C GLN A 45 16.16 26.97 9.04
N LEU A 46 14.94 26.88 8.50
CA LEU A 46 14.70 27.16 7.08
C LEU A 46 14.89 28.65 6.81
N THR A 47 15.52 28.97 5.68
CA THR A 47 15.91 30.36 5.35
C THR A 47 15.17 30.87 4.13
N ALA A 48 14.90 32.18 4.09
CA ALA A 48 14.24 32.81 2.95
C ALA A 48 15.05 32.71 1.65
N ARG A 49 16.39 32.72 1.76
CA ARG A 49 17.26 32.41 0.62
C ARG A 49 17.16 30.92 0.30
N PHE A 50 16.63 30.60 -0.87
CA PHE A 50 16.45 29.21 -1.28
C PHE A 50 17.78 28.43 -1.28
N ASN A 51 17.80 27.33 -0.52
CA ASN A 51 18.86 26.34 -0.48
C ASN A 51 18.22 24.95 -0.57
N ALA A 52 18.29 24.30 -1.73
CA ALA A 52 17.58 23.03 -1.96
C ALA A 52 17.96 21.94 -0.94
N GLU A 53 19.25 21.80 -0.62
CA GLU A 53 19.76 20.76 0.30
C GLU A 53 19.12 20.89 1.69
N LEU A 54 19.07 22.11 2.23
CA LEU A 54 18.48 22.38 3.54
C LEU A 54 16.99 22.01 3.62
N TYR A 55 16.24 22.29 2.56
CA TYR A 55 14.81 21.98 2.51
C TYR A 55 14.55 20.49 2.23
N GLU A 56 15.40 19.85 1.44
CA GLU A 56 15.36 18.39 1.23
C GLU A 56 15.67 17.65 2.53
N ASP A 57 16.68 18.07 3.29
CA ASP A 57 17.00 17.51 4.60
C ASP A 57 15.83 17.62 5.58
N PHE A 58 15.13 18.76 5.57
CA PHE A 58 13.91 18.93 6.37
C PHE A 58 12.84 17.90 5.98
N ILE A 59 12.55 17.76 4.69
CA ILE A 59 11.52 16.82 4.20
C ILE A 59 11.93 15.36 4.44
N ASN A 60 13.21 15.03 4.29
CA ASN A 60 13.72 13.68 4.56
C ASN A 60 13.56 13.30 6.03
N ALA A 61 13.68 14.27 6.95
CA ALA A 61 13.54 14.04 8.38
C ALA A 61 12.08 14.05 8.86
N TRP A 62 11.23 14.90 8.31
CA TRP A 62 9.89 15.18 8.84
C TRP A 62 8.74 14.77 7.91
N GLY A 63 9.04 14.29 6.71
CA GLY A 63 8.06 14.03 5.67
C GLY A 63 7.55 15.31 5.00
N THR A 64 6.60 15.16 4.09
CA THR A 64 5.99 16.27 3.34
C THR A 64 4.76 16.86 4.03
N HIS A 65 4.07 16.04 4.85
CA HIS A 65 2.81 16.40 5.50
C HIS A 65 2.78 15.95 6.96
N ILE A 66 1.88 16.58 7.72
CA ILE A 66 1.47 16.16 9.05
C ILE A 66 0.13 15.44 8.92
N ILE A 67 0.05 14.23 9.44
CA ILE A 67 -1.20 13.45 9.49
C ILE A 67 -2.12 14.08 10.53
N THR A 68 -3.31 14.51 10.11
CA THR A 68 -4.33 15.14 10.98
C THR A 68 -5.49 14.22 11.26
N GLN A 69 -5.73 13.25 10.38
CA GLN A 69 -6.71 12.20 10.62
C GLN A 69 -6.20 10.85 10.16
N SER A 70 -6.33 9.83 11.00
CA SER A 70 -5.89 8.48 10.66
C SER A 70 -6.66 7.39 11.41
N LEU A 71 -6.85 6.24 10.75
CA LEU A 71 -7.27 5.02 11.42
C LEU A 71 -6.09 4.39 12.16
N VAL A 72 -6.24 4.20 13.48
CA VAL A 72 -5.22 3.60 14.35
C VAL A 72 -5.66 2.20 14.77
N GLY A 73 -4.73 1.24 14.72
CA GLY A 73 -4.99 -0.13 15.17
C GLY A 73 -3.88 -1.11 14.78
N GLY A 74 -4.27 -2.26 14.22
CA GLY A 74 -3.34 -3.22 13.64
C GLY A 74 -3.77 -3.72 12.27
N MET A 75 -2.82 -4.23 11.48
CA MET A 75 -3.11 -4.89 10.22
C MET A 75 -2.37 -6.21 10.11
N ILE A 76 -3.06 -7.22 9.59
CA ILE A 76 -2.44 -8.48 9.18
C ILE A 76 -2.35 -8.46 7.67
N GLU A 77 -1.13 -8.50 7.16
CA GLU A 77 -0.85 -8.53 5.73
C GLU A 77 -0.33 -9.90 5.33
N GLU A 78 -1.04 -10.56 4.43
CA GLU A 78 -0.66 -11.84 3.86
C GLU A 78 -0.37 -11.69 2.38
N ARG A 79 0.75 -12.26 1.94
CA ARG A 79 1.19 -12.23 0.54
C ARG A 79 1.30 -13.65 0.02
N ALA A 80 0.77 -13.85 -1.17
CA ALA A 80 0.83 -15.11 -1.88
C ALA A 80 1.35 -14.92 -3.31
N LYS A 81 2.09 -15.90 -3.81
CA LYS A 81 2.40 -16.03 -5.23
C LYS A 81 1.39 -16.94 -5.89
N VAL A 82 0.92 -16.55 -7.06
CA VAL A 82 0.04 -17.34 -7.92
C VAL A 82 0.63 -17.35 -9.31
N LYS A 83 0.52 -18.42 -10.08
CA LYS A 83 0.96 -18.40 -11.49
C LYS A 83 0.15 -17.36 -12.27
N ARG A 84 0.83 -16.45 -12.98
CA ARG A 84 0.21 -15.29 -13.64
C ARG A 84 -0.78 -15.65 -14.73
N CYS A 85 -0.45 -16.63 -15.56
CA CYS A 85 -1.34 -17.07 -16.64
C CYS A 85 -2.54 -17.90 -16.17
N PHE A 86 -2.61 -18.14 -14.87
CA PHE A 86 -3.79 -18.72 -14.25
C PHE A 86 -4.77 -17.65 -13.73
N LEU A 87 -4.26 -16.46 -13.41
CA LEU A 87 -5.04 -15.32 -12.92
C LEU A 87 -5.95 -14.76 -14.03
N ALA A 88 -5.39 -14.57 -15.24
CA ALA A 88 -6.06 -13.93 -16.37
C ALA A 88 -7.35 -14.61 -16.88
N ASP A 89 -7.55 -15.90 -16.60
CA ASP A 89 -8.70 -16.65 -17.11
C ASP A 89 -9.87 -16.73 -16.10
N HIS A 90 -9.64 -16.46 -14.81
CA HIS A 90 -10.62 -16.78 -13.74
C HIS A 90 -10.51 -15.85 -12.50
N ASP A 91 -10.40 -14.53 -12.69
CA ASP A 91 -10.13 -13.56 -11.63
C ASP A 91 -11.11 -13.62 -10.43
N ASP A 92 -12.41 -13.75 -10.67
CA ASP A 92 -13.42 -13.75 -9.60
C ASP A 92 -13.30 -14.95 -8.65
N ILE A 93 -13.10 -16.15 -9.20
CA ILE A 93 -13.03 -17.41 -8.41
C ILE A 93 -11.69 -17.51 -7.68
N LEU A 94 -10.61 -17.04 -8.32
CA LEU A 94 -9.30 -17.04 -7.70
C LEU A 94 -9.28 -16.15 -6.45
N SER A 95 -9.96 -15.00 -6.51
CA SER A 95 -10.02 -14.07 -5.39
C SER A 95 -10.62 -14.68 -4.14
N GLU A 96 -11.46 -15.72 -4.22
CA GLU A 96 -12.06 -16.43 -3.07
C GLU A 96 -11.26 -17.69 -2.67
N CYS A 97 -10.60 -18.32 -3.62
CA CYS A 97 -9.96 -19.62 -3.42
C CYS A 97 -8.50 -19.58 -2.93
N ILE A 98 -7.90 -18.39 -2.78
CA ILE A 98 -6.57 -18.23 -2.17
C ILE A 98 -6.64 -18.52 -0.67
N PRO A 99 -5.73 -19.35 -0.11
CA PRO A 99 -5.80 -19.81 1.27
C PRO A 99 -5.23 -18.79 2.28
N PHE A 100 -5.79 -17.57 2.31
CA PHE A 100 -5.47 -16.60 3.36
C PHE A 100 -6.09 -17.00 4.71
N SER A 101 -5.45 -16.60 5.81
CA SER A 101 -5.80 -17.04 7.17
C SER A 101 -7.12 -16.48 7.70
N ASP A 102 -7.67 -15.47 7.03
CA ASP A 102 -8.97 -14.88 7.31
C ASP A 102 -10.14 -15.60 6.65
N ARG A 103 -9.86 -16.63 5.85
CA ARG A 103 -10.89 -17.38 5.12
C ARG A 103 -11.21 -18.70 5.80
N GLY A 104 -12.43 -19.18 5.52
CA GLY A 104 -12.86 -20.51 5.92
C GLY A 104 -12.03 -21.62 5.25
N PRO A 105 -12.26 -22.87 5.67
CA PRO A 105 -11.63 -24.03 5.04
C PRO A 105 -11.82 -24.02 3.53
N ILE A 106 -10.76 -24.37 2.80
CA ILE A 106 -10.75 -24.41 1.33
C ILE A 106 -11.82 -25.43 0.89
N SER A 107 -12.83 -24.96 0.15
CA SER A 107 -13.84 -25.85 -0.41
C SER A 107 -13.21 -26.80 -1.44
N ALA A 108 -13.87 -27.94 -1.71
CA ALA A 108 -13.41 -28.85 -2.77
C ALA A 108 -13.28 -28.15 -4.13
N ARG A 109 -14.11 -27.13 -4.41
CA ARG A 109 -14.05 -26.30 -5.61
C ARG A 109 -12.80 -25.41 -5.68
N CYS A 110 -12.21 -25.07 -4.53
CA CYS A 110 -11.03 -24.21 -4.43
C CYS A 110 -9.71 -24.99 -4.32
N ALA A 111 -9.74 -26.32 -4.17
CA ALA A 111 -8.55 -27.14 -3.98
C ALA A 111 -7.52 -26.98 -5.12
N TYR A 112 -8.00 -26.86 -6.36
CA TYR A 112 -7.15 -26.65 -7.54
C TYR A 112 -6.42 -25.30 -7.49
N TYR A 113 -7.14 -24.21 -7.20
CA TYR A 113 -6.59 -22.85 -7.10
C TYR A 113 -5.62 -22.70 -5.93
N ALA A 114 -5.94 -23.31 -4.79
CA ALA A 114 -5.06 -23.36 -3.63
C ALA A 114 -3.72 -24.03 -3.96
N ASN A 115 -3.73 -25.12 -4.74
CA ASN A 115 -2.50 -25.81 -5.17
C ASN A 115 -1.63 -24.98 -6.14
N GLN A 116 -2.22 -24.01 -6.85
CA GLN A 116 -1.45 -23.06 -7.68
C GLN A 116 -0.96 -21.85 -6.89
N THR A 117 -1.26 -21.78 -5.59
CA THR A 117 -0.95 -20.65 -4.74
C THR A 117 0.09 -21.02 -3.70
N ARG A 118 1.11 -20.17 -3.53
CA ARG A 118 2.12 -20.32 -2.49
C ARG A 118 2.13 -19.09 -1.58
N MET A 119 1.82 -19.29 -0.31
CA MET A 119 2.02 -18.27 0.71
C MET A 119 3.51 -17.95 0.84
N ILE A 120 3.86 -16.67 0.75
CA ILE A 120 5.26 -16.21 0.82
C ILE A 120 5.56 -15.41 2.08
N SER A 121 4.56 -14.73 2.65
CA SER A 121 4.72 -14.05 3.93
C SER A 121 3.39 -13.75 4.59
N LYS A 122 3.41 -13.75 5.91
CA LYS A 122 2.41 -13.13 6.77
C LYS A 122 3.12 -12.14 7.67
N ARG A 123 2.59 -10.93 7.79
CA ARG A 123 3.17 -9.84 8.57
C ARG A 123 2.10 -9.16 9.40
N HIS A 124 2.51 -8.71 10.57
CA HIS A 124 1.69 -7.88 11.44
C HIS A 124 2.23 -6.44 11.42
N LEU A 125 1.33 -5.48 11.34
CA LEU A 125 1.61 -4.06 11.55
C LEU A 125 0.91 -3.60 12.81
N GLY A 126 1.65 -2.96 13.72
CA GLY A 126 1.19 -2.71 15.08
C GLY A 126 1.24 -3.96 15.95
N GLY A 127 0.91 -3.78 17.22
CA GLY A 127 1.04 -4.79 18.27
C GLY A 127 2.49 -5.16 18.57
N SER A 128 2.65 -6.27 19.28
CA SER A 128 3.94 -6.82 19.66
C SER A 128 4.52 -7.69 18.53
N VAL A 129 5.77 -7.44 18.15
CA VAL A 129 6.47 -8.18 17.08
C VAL A 129 6.89 -9.60 17.46
N ILE A 130 6.76 -9.98 18.74
CA ILE A 130 7.16 -11.31 19.25
C ILE A 130 5.98 -12.28 19.37
N VAL A 131 4.75 -11.84 19.11
CA VAL A 131 3.54 -12.66 19.25
C VAL A 131 3.05 -13.11 17.88
N ASP A 132 3.26 -14.38 17.55
CA ASP A 132 2.90 -14.91 16.22
C ASP A 132 1.43 -15.32 16.09
N ASN A 133 0.77 -15.67 17.20
CA ASN A 133 -0.63 -16.08 17.18
C ASN A 133 -1.54 -14.86 16.97
N ASP A 134 -2.39 -14.88 15.93
CA ASP A 134 -3.26 -13.75 15.59
C ASP A 134 -4.18 -13.29 16.74
N ASN A 135 -4.72 -14.21 17.55
CA ASN A 135 -5.64 -13.86 18.62
C ASN A 135 -4.91 -13.22 19.81
N ASP A 136 -3.72 -13.72 20.13
CA ASP A 136 -2.89 -13.13 21.19
C ASP A 136 -2.27 -11.81 20.71
N TRP A 137 -1.82 -11.73 19.45
CA TRP A 137 -1.30 -10.51 18.85
C TRP A 137 -2.34 -9.39 18.86
N LYS A 138 -3.61 -9.69 18.52
CA LYS A 138 -4.72 -8.71 18.59
C LYS A 138 -4.84 -8.06 19.97
N ARG A 139 -4.59 -8.81 21.05
CA ARG A 139 -4.65 -8.28 22.43
C ARG A 139 -3.53 -7.27 22.72
N THR A 140 -2.42 -7.34 21.98
CA THR A 140 -1.28 -6.42 22.13
C THR A 140 -1.48 -5.09 21.41
N LEU A 141 -2.48 -4.98 20.53
CA LEU A 141 -2.74 -3.77 19.76
C LEU A 141 -3.05 -2.55 20.63
N ALA A 142 -3.68 -2.76 21.80
CA ALA A 142 -3.98 -1.67 22.73
C ALA A 142 -2.71 -0.99 23.29
N VAL A 143 -1.58 -1.69 23.32
CA VAL A 143 -0.31 -1.19 23.89
C VAL A 143 0.60 -0.59 22.82
N GLY A 144 0.57 -1.13 21.60
CA GLY A 144 1.45 -0.67 20.52
C GLY A 144 0.73 -0.58 19.18
N PRO A 145 -0.31 0.24 19.01
CA PRO A 145 -1.00 0.32 17.74
C PRO A 145 -0.15 1.03 16.66
N ALA A 146 -0.50 0.81 15.40
CA ALA A 146 0.07 1.48 14.24
C ALA A 146 -0.97 2.40 13.57
N LEU A 147 -0.47 3.38 12.83
CA LEU A 147 -1.27 4.15 11.86
C LEU A 147 -1.48 3.28 10.62
N LEU A 148 -2.74 3.01 10.27
CA LEU A 148 -3.09 2.05 9.22
C LEU A 148 -3.53 2.73 7.92
N GLN A 149 -4.28 3.82 8.05
CA GLN A 149 -4.81 4.58 6.92
C GLN A 149 -4.74 6.06 7.26
N ILE A 150 -4.16 6.84 6.36
CA ILE A 150 -4.15 8.30 6.45
C ILE A 150 -5.43 8.80 5.77
N LEU A 151 -6.27 9.47 6.54
CA LEU A 151 -7.56 9.97 6.07
C LEU A 151 -7.45 11.45 5.68
N GLU A 152 -6.69 12.21 6.48
CA GLU A 152 -6.40 13.61 6.22
C GLU A 152 -4.98 13.94 6.64
N MET A 153 -4.38 14.86 5.89
CA MET A 153 -3.06 15.39 6.16
C MET A 153 -2.98 16.85 5.71
N VAL A 154 -2.10 17.60 6.34
CA VAL A 154 -1.83 19.01 6.01
C VAL A 154 -0.34 19.21 5.73
N PRO A 155 0.02 20.01 4.73
CA PRO A 155 1.40 20.20 4.34
C PRO A 155 2.18 21.02 5.37
N TRP A 156 3.48 20.74 5.52
CA TRP A 156 4.33 21.46 6.49
C TRP A 156 4.39 22.98 6.26
N TYR A 157 4.23 23.44 5.01
CA TYR A 157 4.27 24.86 4.68
C TYR A 157 3.10 25.67 5.27
N ASP A 158 2.02 25.03 5.73
CA ASP A 158 0.91 25.72 6.40
C ASP A 158 1.27 26.16 7.83
N PHE A 159 2.36 25.63 8.39
CA PHE A 159 2.86 26.00 9.72
C PHE A 159 4.01 27.01 9.68
N VAL A 160 4.34 27.53 8.50
CA VAL A 160 5.40 28.52 8.30
C VAL A 160 4.78 29.92 8.22
N SER A 161 5.26 30.84 9.06
CA SER A 161 4.77 32.22 9.08
C SER A 161 5.44 33.13 8.04
N ASP A 162 6.67 32.82 7.62
CA ASP A 162 7.38 33.58 6.58
C ASP A 162 6.94 33.12 5.18
N ASP A 163 6.39 34.04 4.38
CA ASP A 163 5.83 33.73 3.05
C ASP A 163 6.89 33.20 2.06
N THR A 164 8.14 33.65 2.18
CA THR A 164 9.22 33.19 1.28
C THR A 164 9.64 31.78 1.64
N VAL A 165 9.82 31.49 2.93
CA VAL A 165 10.12 30.14 3.42
C VAL A 165 8.97 29.18 3.09
N LYS A 166 7.73 29.65 3.22
CA LYS A 166 6.52 28.90 2.86
C LYS A 166 6.53 28.49 1.38
N GLU A 167 6.82 29.42 0.48
CA GLU A 167 6.84 29.14 -0.96
C GLU A 167 8.01 28.21 -1.36
N ASN A 168 9.18 28.42 -0.75
CA ASN A 168 10.33 27.53 -0.94
C ASN A 168 10.02 26.09 -0.52
N LEU A 169 9.37 25.91 0.64
CA LEU A 169 8.98 24.60 1.16
C LEU A 169 7.89 23.95 0.31
N ARG A 170 6.90 24.74 -0.14
CA ARG A 170 5.88 24.29 -1.10
C ARG A 170 6.52 23.75 -2.38
N THR A 171 7.48 24.49 -2.94
CA THR A 171 8.17 24.12 -4.18
C THR A 171 8.88 22.77 -4.05
N ILE A 172 9.67 22.56 -2.98
CA ILE A 172 10.37 21.28 -2.79
C ILE A 172 9.38 20.14 -2.54
N ILE A 173 8.33 20.36 -1.74
CA ILE A 173 7.30 19.32 -1.51
C ILE A 173 6.67 18.89 -2.85
N GLN A 174 6.26 19.84 -3.68
CA GLN A 174 5.70 19.53 -5.01
C GLN A 174 6.69 18.77 -5.90
N TYR A 175 7.97 19.16 -5.87
CA TYR A 175 9.02 18.47 -6.61
C TYR A 175 9.20 17.02 -6.14
N GLN A 176 9.23 16.77 -4.82
CA GLN A 176 9.37 15.42 -4.25
C GLN A 176 8.17 14.51 -4.58
N LEU A 177 6.95 15.05 -4.51
CA LEU A 177 5.74 14.32 -4.89
C LEU A 177 5.78 13.92 -6.37
N LYS A 178 6.09 14.87 -7.26
CA LYS A 178 6.20 14.60 -8.70
C LYS A 178 7.27 13.56 -9.03
N ASN A 179 8.41 13.62 -8.35
CA ASN A 179 9.49 12.64 -8.53
C ASN A 179 9.06 11.24 -8.07
N THR A 180 8.30 11.16 -6.98
CA THR A 180 7.75 9.90 -6.47
C THR A 180 6.79 9.28 -7.48
N ASP A 181 5.83 10.07 -8.00
CA ASP A 181 4.88 9.62 -9.02
C ASP A 181 5.59 9.14 -10.30
N THR A 182 6.64 9.87 -10.72
CA THR A 182 7.41 9.51 -11.91
C THR A 182 8.14 8.18 -11.72
N ARG A 183 8.81 7.98 -10.57
CA ARG A 183 9.50 6.72 -10.25
C ARG A 183 8.53 5.54 -10.20
N GLN A 184 7.34 5.75 -9.67
CA GLN A 184 6.29 4.75 -9.62
C GLN A 184 5.78 4.39 -11.02
N ALA A 185 5.47 5.39 -11.85
CA ALA A 185 5.07 5.16 -13.23
C ALA A 185 6.13 4.40 -14.03
N GLU A 186 7.41 4.72 -13.81
CA GLU A 186 8.52 3.99 -14.42
C GLU A 186 8.62 2.54 -13.91
N ALA A 187 8.50 2.31 -12.61
CA ALA A 187 8.51 0.97 -12.03
C ALA A 187 7.38 0.10 -12.61
N VAL A 188 6.16 0.64 -12.72
CA VAL A 188 5.01 -0.03 -13.35
C VAL A 188 5.33 -0.37 -14.81
N ARG A 189 5.90 0.57 -15.57
CA ARG A 189 6.27 0.34 -16.97
C ARG A 189 7.33 -0.75 -17.10
N GLN A 190 8.36 -0.75 -16.26
CA GLN A 190 9.43 -1.76 -16.28
C GLN A 190 8.90 -3.15 -15.93
N ILE A 191 7.97 -3.26 -14.98
CA ILE A 191 7.27 -4.51 -14.67
C ILE A 191 6.50 -4.96 -15.91
N ASN A 192 5.63 -4.12 -16.46
CA ASN A 192 4.79 -4.46 -17.62
C ASN A 192 5.60 -4.87 -18.86
N ALA A 193 6.76 -4.26 -19.10
CA ALA A 193 7.62 -4.61 -20.23
C ALA A 193 8.29 -6.00 -20.10
N ARG A 194 8.46 -6.52 -18.88
CA ARG A 194 9.10 -7.82 -18.62
C ARG A 194 8.10 -8.98 -18.54
N LEU A 195 6.83 -8.65 -18.50
CA LEU A 195 5.73 -9.59 -18.39
C LEU A 195 5.47 -10.25 -19.76
N SER A 196 5.82 -11.53 -19.93
CA SER A 196 5.46 -12.28 -21.14
C SER A 196 3.93 -12.37 -21.29
N PRO A 197 3.38 -12.32 -22.52
CA PRO A 197 1.96 -12.59 -22.74
C PRO A 197 1.66 -14.04 -22.34
N CYS A 198 0.48 -14.24 -21.76
CA CYS A 198 0.00 -15.60 -21.50
C CYS A 198 -0.39 -16.24 -22.81
N VAL A 199 0.18 -17.40 -23.11
CA VAL A 199 -0.20 -18.20 -24.27
C VAL A 199 -1.57 -18.78 -23.95
N SER A 200 -2.63 -18.31 -24.62
CA SER A 200 -3.92 -18.98 -24.57
C SER A 200 -3.74 -20.37 -25.17
N PHE A 201 -3.77 -21.41 -24.36
CA PHE A 201 -3.96 -22.75 -24.90
C PHE A 201 -5.38 -22.77 -25.48
N GLY A 202 -5.47 -23.16 -26.76
CA GLY A 202 -6.69 -23.09 -27.54
C GLY A 202 -7.90 -23.62 -26.80
N GLU A 203 -9.00 -22.88 -26.95
CA GLU A 203 -10.37 -23.25 -26.63
C GLU A 203 -10.62 -24.74 -26.91
N ILE A 204 -10.60 -25.58 -25.87
CA ILE A 204 -11.24 -26.89 -25.96
C ILE A 204 -12.74 -26.59 -25.94
N ILE A 205 -13.34 -26.56 -27.12
CA ILE A 205 -14.78 -26.47 -27.31
C ILE A 205 -15.41 -27.69 -26.62
N ILE A 206 -15.86 -27.51 -25.38
CA ILE A 206 -16.85 -28.40 -24.77
C ILE A 206 -18.19 -27.73 -25.01
N ASN A 207 -18.91 -28.23 -26.01
CA ASN A 207 -20.30 -27.85 -26.25
C ASN A 207 -21.13 -28.21 -25.00
N SER A 208 -21.51 -27.21 -24.21
CA SER A 208 -22.70 -27.30 -23.38
C SER A 208 -23.38 -25.94 -23.31
N SER A 209 -24.55 -25.88 -23.93
CA SER A 209 -25.52 -24.81 -23.94
C SER A 209 -25.80 -24.21 -22.56
N GLY A 210 -25.81 -22.87 -22.44
CA GLY A 210 -26.50 -22.21 -21.33
C GLY A 210 -26.06 -20.79 -20.99
N LYS A 211 -26.68 -19.80 -21.65
CA LYS A 211 -26.98 -18.41 -21.24
C LYS A 211 -25.90 -17.57 -20.51
N SER A 212 -25.47 -16.54 -21.24
CA SER A 212 -24.84 -15.31 -20.77
C SER A 212 -25.72 -14.49 -19.82
N SER A 213 -25.11 -13.92 -18.77
CA SER A 213 -25.51 -12.61 -18.27
C SER A 213 -24.29 -11.79 -17.87
N THR A 214 -24.09 -10.69 -18.58
CA THR A 214 -23.19 -9.58 -18.28
C THR A 214 -23.51 -8.93 -16.94
N ASN A 215 -22.52 -8.73 -16.08
CA ASN A 215 -22.47 -7.61 -15.14
C ASN A 215 -21.01 -7.25 -14.89
N GLN A 216 -20.58 -6.11 -15.43
CA GLN A 216 -19.31 -5.49 -15.11
C GLN A 216 -19.36 -4.99 -13.66
N SER A 217 -18.40 -5.41 -12.84
CA SER A 217 -18.02 -4.72 -11.60
C SER A 217 -16.50 -4.62 -11.57
N PRO A 218 -15.92 -3.49 -11.11
CA PRO A 218 -14.51 -3.21 -11.35
C PRO A 218 -13.66 -3.66 -10.17
N ILE A 219 -12.67 -4.53 -10.37
CA ILE A 219 -11.62 -4.75 -9.36
C ILE A 219 -10.22 -4.77 -10.00
N LEU A 220 -9.61 -3.59 -9.89
CA LEU A 220 -8.25 -3.26 -9.47
C LEU A 220 -7.08 -4.09 -10.04
N SER A 221 -6.42 -3.51 -11.05
CA SER A 221 -5.17 -3.95 -11.69
C SER A 221 -3.98 -3.90 -10.71
N ILE A 222 -2.81 -4.45 -11.06
CA ILE A 222 -1.55 -4.19 -10.33
C ILE A 222 -1.27 -2.67 -10.19
N VAL A 223 -1.80 -1.86 -11.12
CA VAL A 223 -1.84 -0.39 -11.04
C VAL A 223 -2.57 0.10 -9.78
N ASP A 224 -3.60 -0.62 -9.38
CA ASP A 224 -4.46 -0.29 -8.25
C ASP A 224 -3.95 -0.81 -6.90
N LEU A 225 -3.17 -1.88 -6.90
CA LEU A 225 -2.39 -2.32 -5.73
C LEU A 225 -1.31 -1.28 -5.36
N LEU A 226 -0.74 -0.60 -6.37
CA LEU A 226 0.21 0.49 -6.15
C LEU A 226 -0.48 1.80 -5.78
N SER A 227 -1.69 2.07 -6.26
CA SER A 227 -2.48 3.24 -5.83
C SER A 227 -3.08 3.06 -4.42
N SER A 228 -3.42 1.82 -4.01
CA SER A 228 -3.91 1.52 -2.66
C SER A 228 -2.82 1.64 -1.59
N LEU A 229 -1.56 1.38 -1.93
CA LEU A 229 -0.42 1.64 -1.05
C LEU A 229 -0.21 3.13 -0.76
N GLN A 230 -0.74 4.02 -1.61
CA GLN A 230 -0.65 5.48 -1.47
C GLN A 230 -1.86 6.17 -0.85
N ARG A 231 -3.00 5.48 -0.62
CA ARG A 231 -4.03 6.05 0.28
C ARG A 231 -3.66 5.90 1.77
N SER A 232 -2.48 5.33 2.04
CA SER A 232 -1.95 5.07 3.37
C SER A 232 -0.58 5.71 3.61
N LEU A 233 -0.09 6.54 2.68
CA LEU A 233 1.14 7.35 2.78
C LEU A 233 0.84 8.80 2.41
#